data_AF-A0A955XCI3-F1
#
_entry.id   AF-A0A955XCI3-F1
#
_cell.length_a   1.000
_cell.length_b   1.000
_cell.length_c   1.000
_cell.angle_alpha   90.00
_cell.angle_beta   90.00
_cell.angle_gamma   90.00
#
_symmetry.space_group_name_H-M   'P 1'
#
loop_
_entity.id
_entity.type
_entity.pdbx_description
1 polymer ?
#
loop_
_entity_poly.entity_id
_entity_poly.type
_entity_poly.pdbx_seq_one_letter_code
_entity_poly.pdbx_strand_id
1 'polypeptide(L)'
;MPGEASLRVEHELFVRSFFTDRPPPRLVSQLAARMRDAHYTRGQAIYARGGRAGTVYFIVDGEVHLEASGTDPWVFDAGAMIGINDAVLDQPHARTARAMRATHVVTVEYEDYIDILEDNFEYAKGTLERGMGRIHQLSRELGPAGVFSPRDLGAPDPLPLTPGQALSELERILVLRQVPALSDAPVQPLVTLAAGAEVHHFAPDQAIVAAGAPPERVWVVAAGRVRVSDPSVQIHAHFEPGSILGAQVALSAAPWLYATEASTQATLLSFSREDLFDVMEDHFRLGRCLFRWMARENGRARDALADRTHNSSDGVRVA
;
A
#
# COMPACT_ATOMS: atom_id res chain seq x y z
N MET A 1 8.42 18.93 -38.28
CA MET A 1 8.03 18.40 -36.95
C MET A 1 8.35 16.89 -36.84
N PRO A 2 9.63 16.46 -36.76
CA PRO A 2 9.98 15.04 -36.62
C PRO A 2 10.27 14.59 -35.16
N GLY A 3 10.40 15.52 -34.20
CA GLY A 3 10.84 15.22 -32.84
C GLY A 3 9.75 14.63 -31.92
N GLU A 4 8.55 15.22 -31.91
CA GLU A 4 7.47 14.84 -30.97
C GLU A 4 6.95 13.41 -31.21
N ALA A 5 6.87 12.98 -32.47
CA ALA A 5 6.45 11.62 -32.80
C ALA A 5 7.49 10.57 -32.38
N SER A 6 8.79 10.88 -32.48
CA SER A 6 9.88 9.98 -32.04
C SER A 6 9.88 9.85 -30.51
N LEU A 7 9.80 10.98 -29.80
CA LEU A 7 9.73 11.04 -28.34
C LEU A 7 8.53 10.25 -27.79
N ARG A 8 7.37 10.36 -28.44
CA ARG A 8 6.19 9.57 -28.04
C ARG A 8 6.40 8.07 -28.20
N VAL A 9 7.02 7.62 -29.29
CA VAL A 9 7.34 6.20 -29.50
C VAL A 9 8.35 5.71 -28.46
N GLU A 10 9.35 6.51 -28.13
CA GLU A 10 10.32 6.22 -27.08
C GLU A 10 9.63 6.05 -25.71
N HIS A 11 8.71 6.95 -25.34
CA HIS A 11 7.91 6.80 -24.13
C HIS A 11 7.01 5.56 -24.15
N GLU A 12 6.39 5.22 -25.28
CA GLU A 12 5.56 4.01 -25.38
C GLU A 12 6.40 2.73 -25.20
N LEU A 13 7.61 2.69 -25.76
CA LEU A 13 8.56 1.59 -25.56
C LEU A 13 9.02 1.54 -24.10
N PHE A 14 9.33 2.70 -23.49
CA PHE A 14 9.70 2.80 -22.09
C PHE A 14 8.61 2.22 -21.18
N VAL A 15 7.36 2.65 -21.32
CA VAL A 15 6.23 2.15 -20.51
C VAL A 15 6.13 0.63 -20.63
N ARG A 16 6.25 0.07 -21.84
CA ARG A 16 6.18 -1.39 -22.06
C ARG A 16 7.35 -2.14 -21.42
N SER A 17 8.54 -1.54 -21.33
CA SER A 17 9.71 -2.16 -20.69
C SER A 17 9.75 -1.97 -19.18
N PHE A 18 9.26 -0.83 -18.68
CA PHE A 18 9.31 -0.47 -17.27
C PHE A 18 8.33 -1.31 -16.44
N PHE A 19 7.13 -1.54 -16.98
CA PHE A 19 6.11 -2.33 -16.32
C PHE A 19 6.17 -3.79 -16.75
N THR A 20 6.36 -4.69 -15.79
CA THR A 20 6.58 -6.13 -16.03
C THR A 20 5.37 -6.87 -16.62
N ASP A 21 4.16 -6.34 -16.44
CA ASP A 21 2.91 -7.09 -16.66
C ASP A 21 2.23 -6.75 -17.99
N ARG A 22 3.00 -6.31 -18.99
CA ARG A 22 2.49 -5.92 -20.32
C ARG A 22 1.28 -4.98 -20.22
N PRO A 23 1.52 -3.69 -19.89
CA PRO A 23 0.44 -2.71 -19.74
C PRO A 23 -0.47 -2.67 -20.97
N PRO A 24 -1.78 -2.46 -20.80
CA PRO A 24 -2.72 -2.45 -21.92
C PRO A 24 -2.39 -1.28 -22.88
N PRO A 25 -2.59 -1.44 -24.20
CA PRO A 25 -2.20 -0.42 -25.17
C PRO A 25 -2.78 0.98 -24.89
N ARG A 26 -4.02 1.04 -24.37
CA ARG A 26 -4.66 2.31 -23.98
C ARG A 26 -3.86 3.02 -22.88
N LEU A 27 -3.53 2.32 -21.79
CA LEU A 27 -2.70 2.85 -20.71
C LEU A 27 -1.33 3.29 -21.22
N VAL A 28 -0.69 2.49 -22.08
CA VAL A 28 0.60 2.84 -22.69
C VAL A 28 0.55 4.17 -23.42
N SER A 29 -0.41 4.33 -24.34
CA SER A 29 -0.54 5.56 -25.11
C SER A 29 -0.98 6.76 -24.26
N GLN A 30 -1.81 6.54 -23.23
CA GLN A 30 -2.25 7.60 -22.31
C GLN A 30 -1.10 8.13 -21.45
N LEU A 31 -0.28 7.23 -20.89
CA LEU A 31 0.91 7.60 -20.10
C LEU A 31 1.95 8.29 -20.98
N ALA A 32 2.32 7.66 -22.10
CA ALA A 32 3.36 8.18 -22.99
C ALA A 32 3.07 9.60 -23.50
N ALA A 33 1.78 9.95 -23.68
CA ALA A 33 1.35 11.28 -24.09
C ALA A 33 1.51 12.37 -22.99
N ARG A 34 1.62 11.98 -21.72
CA ARG A 34 1.78 12.90 -20.57
C ARG A 34 3.19 12.88 -19.97
N MET A 35 4.02 11.96 -20.44
CA MET A 35 5.39 11.79 -19.98
C MET A 35 6.29 12.94 -20.43
N ARG A 36 7.21 13.33 -19.54
CA ARG A 36 8.26 14.31 -19.82
C ARG A 36 9.59 13.86 -19.25
N ASP A 37 10.63 13.89 -20.07
CA ASP A 37 12.01 13.60 -19.64
C ASP A 37 12.57 14.70 -18.74
N ALA A 38 13.32 14.29 -17.72
CA ALA A 38 14.16 15.15 -16.91
C ALA A 38 15.49 14.46 -16.60
N HIS A 39 16.56 15.24 -16.61
CA HIS A 39 17.93 14.75 -16.41
C HIS A 39 18.58 15.50 -15.25
N TYR A 40 19.23 14.74 -14.38
CA TYR A 40 19.90 15.24 -13.19
C TYR A 40 21.34 14.73 -13.14
N THR A 41 22.24 15.60 -12.73
CA THR A 41 23.63 15.28 -12.43
C THR A 41 23.79 14.93 -10.95
N ARG A 42 24.89 14.25 -10.61
CA ARG A 42 25.19 13.86 -9.23
C ARG A 42 25.10 15.05 -8.27
N GLY A 43 24.41 14.85 -7.15
CA GLY A 43 24.21 15.81 -6.08
C GLY A 43 22.98 16.72 -6.26
N GLN A 44 22.40 16.80 -7.47
CA GLN A 44 21.21 17.61 -7.70
C GLN A 44 19.99 17.01 -7.00
N ALA A 45 19.19 17.88 -6.40
CA ALA A 45 17.90 17.50 -5.86
C ALA A 45 16.88 17.38 -7.00
N ILE A 46 16.16 16.26 -7.04
CA ILE A 46 15.01 16.04 -7.93
C ILE A 46 13.79 16.77 -7.38
N TYR A 47 13.59 16.69 -6.06
CA TYR A 47 12.68 17.51 -5.28
C TYR A 47 13.19 17.63 -3.85
N ALA A 48 12.72 18.66 -3.14
CA ALA A 48 13.12 18.94 -1.76
C ALA A 48 11.99 18.63 -0.78
N ARG A 49 12.37 18.17 0.42
CA ARG A 49 11.46 18.03 1.57
C ARG A 49 10.69 19.33 1.81
N GLY A 50 9.39 19.22 2.09
CA GLY A 50 8.48 20.35 2.29
C GLY A 50 7.98 21.00 0.99
N GLY A 51 8.52 20.61 -0.17
CA GLY A 51 7.97 21.00 -1.47
C GLY A 51 6.64 20.28 -1.76
N ARG A 52 5.82 20.84 -2.65
CA ARG A 52 4.57 20.23 -3.10
C ARG A 52 4.84 18.89 -3.81
N ALA A 53 4.20 17.81 -3.36
CA ALA A 53 4.22 16.54 -4.06
C ALA A 53 3.05 16.46 -5.06
N GLY A 54 3.37 16.47 -6.35
CA GLY A 54 2.36 16.38 -7.42
C GLY A 54 2.84 15.67 -8.67
N THR A 55 4.05 15.11 -8.64
CA THR A 55 4.70 14.52 -9.80
C THR A 55 5.21 13.12 -9.44
N VAL A 56 4.94 12.16 -10.33
CA VAL A 56 5.47 10.80 -10.28
C VAL A 56 6.73 10.76 -11.13
N TYR A 57 7.83 10.28 -10.55
CA TYR A 57 9.11 10.17 -11.24
C TYR A 57 9.45 8.68 -11.43
N PHE A 58 9.56 8.26 -12.68
CA PHE A 58 10.00 6.93 -13.08
C PHE A 58 11.51 6.99 -13.36
N ILE A 59 12.31 6.27 -12.58
CA ILE A 59 13.77 6.25 -12.76
C ILE A 59 14.09 5.32 -13.94
N VAL A 60 14.57 5.90 -15.05
CA VAL A 60 14.96 5.17 -16.26
C VAL A 60 16.36 4.62 -16.11
N ASP A 61 17.30 5.48 -15.70
CA ASP A 61 18.65 5.13 -15.28
C ASP A 61 19.08 6.08 -14.17
N GLY A 62 19.95 5.62 -13.29
CA GLY A 62 20.47 6.40 -12.17
C GLY A 62 20.29 5.69 -10.83
N GLU A 63 20.66 6.41 -9.78
CA GLU A 63 20.47 6.02 -8.38
C GLU A 63 20.03 7.28 -7.64
N VAL A 64 18.95 7.19 -6.88
CA VAL A 64 18.35 8.30 -6.15
C VAL A 64 18.22 7.94 -4.69
N HIS A 65 18.69 8.82 -3.81
CA HIS A 65 18.53 8.70 -2.36
C HIS A 65 17.44 9.65 -1.88
N LEU A 66 16.48 9.14 -1.11
CA LEU A 66 15.47 9.93 -0.40
C LEU A 66 15.92 10.16 1.04
N GLU A 67 16.44 11.36 1.28
CA GLU A 67 17.11 11.77 2.51
C GLU A 67 16.12 12.43 3.50
N ALA A 68 16.22 12.05 4.78
CA ALA A 68 15.62 12.77 5.92
C ALA A 68 16.64 12.86 7.06
N SER A 69 16.50 13.86 7.92
CA SER A 69 17.38 14.04 9.08
C SER A 69 17.17 12.92 10.10
N GLY A 70 18.26 12.31 10.57
CA GLY A 70 18.23 11.33 11.66
C GLY A 70 17.82 9.91 11.25
N THR A 71 17.71 9.62 9.95
CA THR A 71 17.46 8.26 9.44
C THR A 71 18.36 8.00 8.24
N ASP A 72 18.66 6.74 7.97
CA ASP A 72 19.32 6.37 6.72
C ASP A 72 18.43 6.70 5.50
N PRO A 73 19.03 7.01 4.32
CA PRO A 73 18.27 7.32 3.14
C PRO A 73 17.57 6.09 2.58
N TRP A 74 16.41 6.30 1.95
CA TRP A 74 15.83 5.25 1.11
C TRP A 74 16.53 5.27 -0.26
N VAL A 75 17.05 4.13 -0.70
CA VAL A 75 17.80 4.00 -1.95
C VAL A 75 16.89 3.44 -3.05
N PHE A 76 16.91 4.08 -4.22
CA PHE A 76 16.13 3.68 -5.39
C PHE A 76 16.99 3.71 -6.66
N ASP A 77 16.92 2.63 -7.43
CA ASP A 77 17.62 2.46 -8.71
C ASP A 77 16.66 2.52 -9.90
N ALA A 78 17.21 2.33 -11.11
CA ALA A 78 16.45 2.15 -12.34
C ALA A 78 15.31 1.12 -12.19
N GLY A 79 14.13 1.45 -12.74
CA GLY A 79 12.92 0.64 -12.59
C GLY A 79 12.05 1.02 -11.37
N ALA A 80 12.50 1.94 -10.51
CA ALA A 80 11.71 2.42 -9.38
C ALA A 80 10.88 3.67 -9.71
N MET A 81 9.83 3.88 -8.91
CA MET A 81 9.04 5.11 -8.88
C MET A 81 9.27 5.85 -7.56
N ILE A 82 9.46 7.17 -7.63
CA ILE A 82 9.57 8.05 -6.45
C ILE A 82 8.58 9.23 -6.56
N GLY A 83 8.35 9.92 -5.44
CA GLY A 83 7.42 11.07 -5.35
C GLY A 83 5.94 10.67 -5.23
N ILE A 84 5.56 9.49 -5.76
CA ILE A 84 4.18 8.99 -5.73
C ILE A 84 3.62 8.83 -4.31
N ASN A 85 4.43 8.41 -3.33
CA ASN A 85 3.98 8.21 -1.96
C ASN A 85 3.39 9.50 -1.37
N ASP A 86 4.14 10.60 -1.39
CA ASP A 86 3.68 11.88 -0.84
C ASP A 86 2.54 12.48 -1.67
N ALA A 87 2.54 12.28 -3.00
CA ALA A 87 1.49 12.77 -3.88
C ALA A 87 0.13 12.09 -3.60
N VAL A 88 0.12 10.75 -3.42
CA VAL A 88 -1.10 9.99 -3.08
C VAL A 88 -1.62 10.35 -1.68
N LEU A 89 -0.71 10.66 -0.75
CA LEU A 89 -1.06 11.10 0.60
C LEU A 89 -1.56 12.55 0.64
N ASP A 90 -1.48 13.29 -0.47
CA ASP A 90 -1.79 14.72 -0.58
C ASP A 90 -1.04 15.55 0.49
N GLN A 91 0.28 15.30 0.59
CA GLN A 91 1.16 15.97 1.54
C GLN A 91 2.41 16.53 0.87
N PRO A 92 3.08 17.53 1.46
CA PRO A 92 4.41 17.93 1.01
C PRO A 92 5.41 16.78 1.10
N HIS A 93 6.46 16.82 0.28
CA HIS A 93 7.50 15.78 0.29
C HIS A 93 8.08 15.57 1.69
N ALA A 94 8.05 14.33 2.19
CA ALA A 94 8.57 13.99 3.50
C ALA A 94 10.12 13.91 3.52
N ARG A 95 10.73 13.62 2.36
CA ARG A 95 12.16 13.42 2.14
C ARG A 95 12.66 14.26 0.96
N THR A 96 13.95 14.58 0.92
CA THR A 96 14.59 15.20 -0.26
C THR A 96 15.12 14.10 -1.16
N ALA A 97 14.71 14.06 -2.43
CA ALA A 97 15.27 13.13 -3.40
C ALA A 97 16.51 13.72 -4.07
N ARG A 98 17.64 13.02 -3.99
CA ARG A 98 18.93 13.44 -4.56
C ARG A 98 19.48 12.41 -5.52
N ALA A 99 19.90 12.86 -6.70
CA ALA A 99 20.60 12.02 -7.66
C ALA A 99 22.02 11.71 -7.17
N MET A 100 22.40 10.44 -7.08
CA MET A 100 23.71 10.00 -6.62
C MET A 100 24.71 9.77 -7.75
N ARG A 101 24.19 9.66 -8.97
CA ARG A 101 24.92 9.64 -10.25
C ARG A 101 24.11 10.38 -11.31
N ALA A 102 24.62 10.47 -12.55
CA ALA A 102 23.80 10.94 -13.67
C ALA A 102 22.51 10.11 -13.71
N THR A 103 21.37 10.78 -13.66
CA THR A 103 20.06 10.16 -13.47
C THR A 103 19.09 10.73 -14.52
N HIS A 104 18.46 9.82 -15.26
CA HIS A 104 17.39 10.12 -16.19
C HIS A 104 16.08 9.63 -15.59
N VAL A 105 15.11 10.52 -15.50
CA VAL A 105 13.76 10.19 -15.07
C VAL A 105 12.76 10.61 -16.13
N VAL A 106 11.67 9.87 -16.21
CA VAL A 106 10.46 10.27 -16.91
C VAL A 106 9.43 10.68 -15.87
N THR A 107 8.70 11.76 -16.12
CA THR A 107 7.77 12.36 -15.16
C THR A 107 6.34 12.41 -15.70
N VAL A 108 5.36 12.22 -14.81
CA VAL A 108 3.92 12.40 -15.07
C VAL A 108 3.30 13.11 -13.87
N GLU A 109 2.36 14.03 -14.07
CA GLU A 109 1.62 14.61 -12.94
C GLU A 109 0.78 13.54 -12.24
N TYR A 110 0.65 13.62 -10.92
CA TYR A 110 -0.04 12.59 -10.14
C TYR A 110 -1.52 12.46 -10.51
N GLU A 111 -2.22 13.59 -10.71
CA GLU A 111 -3.64 13.56 -11.11
C GLU A 111 -3.81 12.91 -12.50
N ASP A 112 -2.89 13.18 -13.43
CA ASP A 112 -2.86 12.51 -14.73
C ASP A 112 -2.62 10.99 -14.59
N TYR A 113 -1.71 10.58 -13.68
CA TYR A 113 -1.41 9.18 -13.43
C TYR A 113 -2.61 8.44 -12.82
N ILE A 114 -3.28 9.02 -11.82
CA ILE A 114 -4.41 8.38 -11.14
C ILE A 114 -5.65 8.32 -12.04
N ASP A 115 -5.90 9.34 -12.87
CA ASP A 115 -6.97 9.32 -13.87
C ASP A 115 -6.77 8.19 -14.90
N ILE A 116 -5.51 7.94 -15.30
CA ILE A 116 -5.20 6.82 -16.19
C ILE A 116 -5.44 5.48 -15.51
N LEU A 117 -5.15 5.35 -14.22
CA LEU A 117 -5.46 4.14 -13.48
C LEU A 117 -6.97 3.91 -13.36
N GLU A 118 -7.75 4.97 -13.12
CA GLU A 118 -9.21 4.92 -13.12
C GLU A 118 -9.77 4.40 -14.45
N ASP A 119 -9.25 4.93 -15.56
CA ASP A 119 -9.59 4.52 -16.92
C ASP A 119 -9.18 3.08 -17.27
N ASN A 120 -8.27 2.47 -16.50
CA ASN A 120 -7.69 1.15 -16.75
C ASN A 120 -7.74 0.29 -15.47
N PHE A 121 -8.95 0.06 -14.97
CA PHE A 121 -9.21 -0.55 -13.67
C PHE A 121 -8.44 -1.85 -13.38
N GLU A 122 -8.44 -2.82 -14.29
CA GLU A 122 -7.69 -4.08 -14.10
C GLU A 122 -6.19 -3.86 -13.85
N TYR A 123 -5.62 -2.83 -14.49
CA TYR A 123 -4.25 -2.44 -14.25
C TYR A 123 -4.07 -1.72 -12.90
N ALA A 124 -5.04 -0.91 -12.48
CA ALA A 124 -5.06 -0.28 -11.16
C ALA A 124 -5.13 -1.32 -10.04
N LYS A 125 -6.03 -2.30 -10.16
CA LYS A 125 -6.15 -3.46 -9.27
C LYS A 125 -4.81 -4.21 -9.17
N GLY A 126 -4.22 -4.60 -10.30
CA GLY A 126 -2.92 -5.26 -10.29
C GLY A 126 -1.80 -4.39 -9.68
N THR A 127 -1.84 -3.07 -9.86
CA THR A 127 -0.89 -2.13 -9.24
C THR A 127 -1.01 -2.13 -7.72
N LEU A 128 -2.23 -2.12 -7.19
CA LEU A 128 -2.48 -2.24 -5.77
C LEU A 128 -1.98 -3.60 -5.24
N GLU A 129 -2.35 -4.70 -5.90
CA GLU A 129 -1.96 -6.05 -5.49
C GLU A 129 -0.44 -6.24 -5.42
N ARG A 130 0.28 -5.79 -6.45
CA ARG A 130 1.75 -5.84 -6.50
C ARG A 130 2.37 -4.93 -5.44
N GLY A 131 1.84 -3.72 -5.26
CA GLY A 131 2.32 -2.79 -4.25
C GLY A 131 2.20 -3.37 -2.85
N MET A 132 1.05 -3.94 -2.51
CA MET A 132 0.82 -4.62 -1.23
C MET A 132 1.73 -5.82 -1.03
N GLY A 133 1.89 -6.66 -2.06
CA GLY A 133 2.83 -7.79 -2.01
C GLY A 133 4.28 -7.35 -1.77
N ARG A 134 4.72 -6.25 -2.41
CA ARG A 134 6.07 -5.70 -2.20
C ARG A 134 6.25 -5.10 -0.81
N ILE A 135 5.25 -4.39 -0.29
CA ILE A 135 5.26 -3.88 1.08
C ILE A 135 5.33 -5.04 2.08
N HIS A 136 4.59 -6.11 1.82
CA HIS A 136 4.61 -7.29 2.65
C HIS A 136 6.00 -7.95 2.67
N GLN A 137 6.63 -8.10 1.50
CA GLN A 137 8.00 -8.60 1.38
C GLN A 137 8.99 -7.76 2.20
N LEU A 138 8.95 -6.44 2.07
CA LEU A 138 9.79 -5.52 2.84
C LEU A 138 9.51 -5.65 4.35
N SER A 139 8.23 -5.74 4.74
CA SER A 139 7.85 -5.82 6.15
C SER A 139 8.33 -7.11 6.81
N ARG A 140 8.48 -8.21 6.05
CA ARG A 140 9.08 -9.46 6.58
C ARG A 140 10.55 -9.31 6.96
N GLU A 141 11.27 -8.37 6.37
CA GLU A 141 12.65 -8.08 6.72
C GLU A 141 12.77 -7.40 8.09
N LEU A 142 11.71 -6.75 8.59
CA LEU A 142 11.66 -6.07 9.90
C LEU A 142 11.69 -7.02 11.10
N GLY A 143 11.52 -8.32 10.86
CA GLY A 143 11.47 -9.34 11.91
C GLY A 143 10.09 -9.47 12.57
N PRO A 144 9.97 -10.39 13.53
CA PRO A 144 8.72 -10.84 14.17
C PRO A 144 7.62 -9.82 14.45
N ALA A 145 7.99 -8.68 15.05
CA ALA A 145 7.06 -7.68 15.56
C ALA A 145 6.81 -6.53 14.57
N GLY A 146 7.53 -6.46 13.45
CA GLY A 146 7.45 -5.36 12.49
C GLY A 146 6.64 -5.65 11.23
N VAL A 147 6.30 -6.93 11.00
CA VAL A 147 5.62 -7.38 9.77
C VAL A 147 4.26 -6.72 9.59
N PHE A 148 3.48 -6.70 10.67
CA PHE A 148 2.19 -6.01 10.71
C PHE A 148 2.31 -4.84 11.67
N SER A 149 1.80 -3.68 11.25
CA SER A 149 1.73 -2.54 12.15
C SER A 149 0.75 -2.85 13.29
N PRO A 150 1.09 -2.52 14.55
CA PRO A 150 0.06 -2.22 15.53
C PRO A 150 -0.90 -1.17 14.96
N ARG A 151 -2.15 -1.20 15.42
CA ARG A 151 -3.18 -0.21 15.07
C ARG A 151 -2.58 1.21 15.07
N ASP A 152 -2.83 1.96 14.00
CA ASP A 152 -2.31 3.32 13.84
C ASP A 152 -2.61 4.19 15.07
N LEU A 153 -1.58 4.87 15.59
CA LEU A 153 -1.73 5.88 16.64
C LEU A 153 -2.66 6.98 16.09
N GLY A 154 -3.87 7.09 16.63
CA GLY A 154 -4.91 8.01 16.17
C GLY A 154 -6.10 7.35 15.47
N ALA A 155 -6.14 6.02 15.36
CA ALA A 155 -7.37 5.32 14.98
C ALA A 155 -8.51 5.65 15.97
N PRO A 156 -9.77 5.76 15.51
CA PRO A 156 -10.91 6.05 16.39
C PRO A 156 -11.03 5.04 17.53
N ASP A 157 -11.64 5.41 18.65
CA ASP A 157 -11.96 4.41 19.68
C ASP A 157 -12.84 3.29 19.08
N PRO A 158 -12.59 2.02 19.41
CA PRO A 158 -13.42 0.91 18.95
C PRO A 158 -14.90 1.16 19.25
N LEU A 159 -15.78 0.76 18.34
CA LEU A 159 -17.21 0.71 18.66
C LEU A 159 -17.42 -0.18 19.89
N PRO A 160 -18.36 0.17 20.79
CA PRO A 160 -18.67 -0.62 21.98
C PRO A 160 -19.49 -1.88 21.63
N LEU A 161 -18.94 -2.73 20.77
CA LEU A 161 -19.55 -3.97 20.32
C LEU A 161 -19.15 -5.13 21.24
N THR A 162 -20.11 -5.98 21.58
CA THR A 162 -19.88 -7.17 22.38
C THR A 162 -19.56 -8.36 21.46
N PRO A 163 -18.45 -9.10 21.68
CA PRO A 163 -18.17 -10.30 20.91
C PRO A 163 -19.34 -11.31 20.97
N GLY A 164 -19.64 -11.97 19.85
CA GLY A 164 -20.74 -12.93 19.76
C GLY A 164 -22.12 -12.34 19.44
N GLN A 165 -22.28 -11.02 19.43
CA GLN A 165 -23.57 -10.41 19.06
C GLN A 165 -23.80 -10.38 17.54
N ALA A 166 -25.06 -10.40 17.12
CA ALA A 166 -25.44 -10.09 15.74
C ALA A 166 -25.17 -8.61 15.44
N LEU A 167 -24.74 -8.31 14.22
CA LEU A 167 -24.48 -6.92 13.78
C LEU A 167 -25.52 -6.48 12.76
N SER A 168 -26.19 -5.37 13.06
CA SER A 168 -27.04 -4.64 12.13
C SER A 168 -26.24 -4.08 10.96
N GLU A 169 -26.91 -3.73 9.87
CA GLU A 169 -26.26 -3.13 8.69
C GLU A 169 -25.55 -1.81 9.03
N LEU A 170 -26.17 -0.97 9.88
CA LEU A 170 -25.55 0.26 10.36
C LEU A 170 -24.26 -0.03 11.15
N GLU A 171 -24.27 -1.02 12.06
CA GLU A 171 -23.06 -1.39 12.79
C GLU A 171 -21.95 -1.92 11.86
N ARG A 172 -22.31 -2.69 10.82
CA ARG A 172 -21.34 -3.15 9.81
C ARG A 172 -20.72 -1.97 9.07
N ILE A 173 -21.51 -0.99 8.62
CA ILE A 173 -21.03 0.23 7.97
C ILE A 173 -20.09 1.00 8.91
N LEU A 174 -20.46 1.15 10.19
CA LEU A 174 -19.64 1.84 11.17
C LEU A 174 -18.32 1.09 11.44
N VAL A 175 -18.33 -0.24 11.51
CA VAL A 175 -17.09 -1.05 11.63
C VAL A 175 -16.18 -0.82 10.43
N LEU A 176 -16.71 -0.87 9.20
CA LEU A 176 -15.91 -0.61 8.00
C LEU A 176 -15.33 0.81 8.00
N ARG A 177 -16.08 1.80 8.49
CA ARG A 177 -15.61 3.19 8.62
C ARG A 177 -14.50 3.38 9.65
N GLN A 178 -14.33 2.45 10.60
CA GLN A 178 -13.19 2.46 11.54
C GLN A 178 -11.89 1.92 10.93
N VAL A 179 -11.96 1.26 9.78
CA VAL A 179 -10.79 0.70 9.11
C VAL A 179 -10.00 1.82 8.44
N PRO A 180 -8.69 2.02 8.76
CA PRO A 180 -7.89 3.10 8.18
C PRO A 180 -7.82 3.09 6.65
N ALA A 181 -7.88 1.91 6.03
CA ALA A 181 -7.91 1.76 4.57
C ALA A 181 -9.23 2.21 3.93
N LEU A 182 -10.30 2.33 4.72
CA LEU A 182 -11.67 2.60 4.27
C LEU A 182 -12.28 3.86 4.91
N SER A 183 -11.58 4.53 5.84
CA SER A 183 -12.13 5.60 6.68
C SER A 183 -12.62 6.80 5.86
N ASP A 184 -11.92 7.09 4.76
CA ASP A 184 -12.19 8.20 3.86
C ASP A 184 -13.08 7.79 2.66
N ALA A 185 -13.49 6.52 2.60
CA ALA A 185 -14.31 6.04 1.50
C ALA A 185 -15.70 6.73 1.53
N PRO A 186 -16.29 7.01 0.34
CA PRO A 186 -17.68 7.46 0.27
C PRO A 186 -18.62 6.45 0.93
N VAL A 187 -19.76 6.94 1.46
CA VAL A 187 -20.71 6.11 2.20
C VAL A 187 -21.28 4.99 1.34
N GLN A 188 -21.55 5.24 0.06
CA GLN A 188 -22.17 4.26 -0.84
C GLN A 188 -21.34 2.96 -1.00
N PRO A 189 -20.02 3.00 -1.30
CA PRO A 189 -19.14 1.84 -1.24
C PRO A 189 -19.22 1.07 0.08
N LEU A 190 -19.24 1.78 1.21
CA LEU A 190 -19.30 1.15 2.53
C LEU A 190 -20.64 0.45 2.77
N VAL A 191 -21.75 1.03 2.30
CA VAL A 191 -23.08 0.40 2.30
C VAL A 191 -23.06 -0.88 1.48
N THR A 192 -22.55 -0.82 0.25
CA THR A 192 -22.48 -1.99 -0.65
C THR A 192 -21.66 -3.13 -0.02
N LEU A 193 -20.48 -2.82 0.52
CA LEU A 193 -19.64 -3.81 1.22
C LEU A 193 -20.31 -4.35 2.49
N ALA A 194 -20.95 -3.49 3.29
CA ALA A 194 -21.61 -3.91 4.53
C ALA A 194 -22.83 -4.81 4.28
N ALA A 195 -23.57 -4.56 3.21
CA ALA A 195 -24.71 -5.37 2.79
C ALA A 195 -24.27 -6.77 2.34
N GLY A 196 -23.15 -6.87 1.62
CA GLY A 196 -22.55 -8.15 1.21
C GLY A 196 -21.74 -8.86 2.31
N ALA A 197 -21.42 -8.18 3.41
CA ALA A 197 -20.57 -8.73 4.46
C ALA A 197 -21.28 -9.80 5.31
N GLU A 198 -20.59 -10.91 5.51
CA GLU A 198 -20.95 -11.98 6.44
C GLU A 198 -20.39 -11.68 7.84
N VAL A 199 -21.17 -12.02 8.88
CA VAL A 199 -20.75 -11.88 10.29
C VAL A 199 -20.35 -13.24 10.82
N HIS A 200 -19.13 -13.35 11.33
CA HIS A 200 -18.58 -14.57 11.90
C HIS A 200 -18.24 -14.40 13.37
N HIS A 201 -18.50 -15.44 14.15
CA HIS A 201 -18.18 -15.49 15.58
C HIS A 201 -17.17 -16.59 15.84
N PHE A 202 -16.14 -16.28 16.62
CA PHE A 202 -15.08 -17.20 16.96
C PHE A 202 -14.91 -17.27 18.48
N ALA A 203 -14.77 -18.49 18.99
CA ALA A 203 -14.32 -18.74 20.36
C ALA A 203 -12.80 -18.52 20.48
N PRO A 204 -12.26 -18.30 21.69
CA PRO A 204 -10.81 -18.27 21.90
C PRO A 204 -10.11 -19.51 21.32
N ASP A 205 -8.94 -19.30 20.72
CA ASP A 205 -8.10 -20.30 20.04
C ASP A 205 -8.76 -21.02 18.86
N GLN A 206 -9.91 -20.53 18.38
CA GLN A 206 -10.52 -21.02 17.16
C GLN A 206 -9.79 -20.47 15.92
N ALA A 207 -9.45 -21.35 15.00
CA ALA A 207 -8.84 -20.99 13.72
C ALA A 207 -9.79 -20.18 12.83
N ILE A 208 -9.25 -19.14 12.20
CA ILE A 208 -9.97 -18.21 11.29
C ILE A 208 -9.49 -18.42 9.85
N VAL A 209 -8.18 -18.30 9.61
CA VAL A 209 -7.55 -18.50 8.30
C VAL A 209 -6.35 -19.41 8.47
N ALA A 210 -6.27 -20.45 7.64
CA ALA A 210 -5.15 -21.38 7.61
C ALA A 210 -3.95 -20.81 6.83
N ALA A 211 -2.74 -21.15 7.24
CA ALA A 211 -1.55 -20.88 6.45
C ALA A 211 -1.62 -21.63 5.10
N GLY A 212 -1.23 -20.96 4.02
CA GLY A 212 -1.37 -21.41 2.64
C GLY A 212 -2.73 -21.13 2.00
N ALA A 213 -3.72 -20.62 2.74
CA ALA A 213 -5.03 -20.32 2.17
C ALA A 213 -4.94 -19.25 1.07
N PRO A 214 -5.72 -19.35 -0.01
CA PRO A 214 -5.79 -18.29 -1.01
C PRO A 214 -6.42 -17.02 -0.41
N PRO A 215 -6.03 -15.81 -0.86
CA PRO A 215 -6.58 -14.55 -0.37
C PRO A 215 -7.96 -14.27 -0.99
N GLU A 216 -8.94 -15.15 -0.77
CA GLU A 216 -10.27 -15.05 -1.38
C GLU A 216 -11.20 -14.07 -0.63
N ARG A 217 -10.91 -13.81 0.64
CA ARG A 217 -11.74 -12.98 1.52
C ARG A 217 -10.93 -11.94 2.26
N VAL A 218 -11.56 -10.79 2.47
CA VAL A 218 -11.08 -9.76 3.37
C VAL A 218 -11.79 -9.92 4.71
N TRP A 219 -11.02 -9.91 5.79
CA TRP A 219 -11.52 -10.08 7.15
C TRP A 219 -11.30 -8.80 7.95
N VAL A 220 -12.36 -8.28 8.56
CA VAL A 220 -12.31 -7.08 9.41
C VAL A 220 -12.72 -7.45 10.83
N VAL A 221 -11.90 -7.09 11.81
CA VAL A 221 -12.22 -7.32 13.23
C VAL A 221 -13.26 -6.28 13.67
N ALA A 222 -14.45 -6.74 14.06
CA ALA A 222 -15.52 -5.89 14.60
C ALA A 222 -15.46 -5.81 16.14
N ALA A 223 -15.15 -6.92 16.80
CA ALA A 223 -15.00 -7.00 18.26
C ALA A 223 -14.03 -8.12 18.65
N GLY A 224 -13.36 -7.99 19.80
CA GLY A 224 -12.38 -8.96 20.30
C GLY A 224 -10.97 -8.76 19.75
N ARG A 225 -10.09 -9.75 19.94
CA ARG A 225 -8.69 -9.74 19.48
C ARG A 225 -8.39 -10.98 18.66
N VAL A 226 -7.70 -10.79 17.54
CA VAL A 226 -7.19 -11.87 16.67
C VAL A 226 -5.67 -11.88 16.75
N ARG A 227 -5.06 -13.07 16.70
CA ARG A 227 -3.60 -13.22 16.59
C ARG A 227 -3.22 -13.90 15.28
N VAL A 228 -2.10 -13.46 14.72
CA VAL A 228 -1.47 -14.08 13.57
C VAL A 228 -0.10 -14.56 14.03
N SER A 229 0.23 -15.80 13.71
CA SER A 229 1.52 -16.39 14.03
C SER A 229 2.14 -17.15 12.88
N ASP A 230 3.46 -17.01 12.76
CA ASP A 230 4.32 -17.86 11.91
C ASP A 230 5.49 -18.39 12.74
N PRO A 231 5.47 -19.67 13.15
CA PRO A 231 6.56 -20.24 13.93
C PRO A 231 7.90 -20.27 13.17
N SER A 232 7.88 -20.35 11.84
CA SER A 232 9.09 -20.50 11.03
C SER A 232 9.94 -19.23 11.01
N VAL A 233 9.29 -18.07 11.10
CA VAL A 233 9.93 -16.74 11.11
C VAL A 233 9.59 -15.94 12.37
N GLN A 234 9.06 -16.62 13.40
CA GLN A 234 8.73 -16.09 14.73
C GLN A 234 7.78 -14.89 14.73
N ILE A 235 6.90 -14.76 13.73
CA ILE A 235 5.95 -13.64 13.67
C ILE A 235 4.88 -13.81 14.73
N HIS A 236 4.62 -12.75 15.50
CA HIS A 236 3.52 -12.65 16.45
C HIS A 236 2.88 -11.27 16.33
N ALA A 237 1.69 -11.22 15.74
CA ALA A 237 0.92 -9.98 15.58
C ALA A 237 -0.49 -10.14 16.14
N HIS A 238 -1.05 -9.03 16.63
CA HIS A 238 -2.44 -8.97 17.08
C HIS A 238 -3.21 -7.92 16.28
N PHE A 239 -4.46 -8.24 15.98
CA PHE A 239 -5.41 -7.35 15.32
C PHE A 239 -6.55 -7.04 16.27
N GLU A 240 -6.90 -5.76 16.32
CA GLU A 240 -7.91 -5.17 17.18
C GLU A 240 -9.09 -4.65 16.35
N PRO A 241 -10.23 -4.30 16.98
CA PRO A 241 -11.39 -3.79 16.24
C PRO A 241 -11.05 -2.62 15.31
N GLY A 242 -11.65 -2.63 14.12
CA GLY A 242 -11.35 -1.68 13.04
C GLY A 242 -10.08 -2.02 12.26
N SER A 243 -9.55 -3.25 12.35
CA SER A 243 -8.40 -3.70 11.56
C SER A 243 -8.80 -4.70 10.49
N ILE A 244 -8.26 -4.56 9.28
CA ILE A 244 -8.25 -5.67 8.30
C ILE A 244 -7.14 -6.65 8.71
N LEU A 245 -7.46 -7.93 8.80
CA LEU A 245 -6.47 -8.97 9.08
C LEU A 245 -5.43 -9.03 7.95
N GLY A 246 -4.18 -8.79 8.31
CA GLY A 246 -3.03 -8.86 7.41
C GLY A 246 -3.27 -8.18 6.07
N ALA A 247 -3.76 -6.94 6.09
CA ALA A 247 -4.21 -6.19 4.92
C ALA A 247 -3.20 -6.18 3.75
N GLN A 248 -1.89 -6.18 4.04
CA GLN A 248 -0.84 -6.26 3.01
C GLN A 248 -0.88 -7.58 2.22
N VAL A 249 -1.32 -8.67 2.85
CA VAL A 249 -1.49 -9.98 2.24
C VAL A 249 -2.89 -10.10 1.63
N ALA A 250 -3.93 -9.72 2.37
CA ALA A 250 -5.32 -9.81 1.94
C ALA A 250 -5.62 -9.00 0.66
N LEU A 251 -4.91 -7.88 0.46
CA LEU A 251 -5.03 -7.04 -0.73
C LEU A 251 -3.95 -7.31 -1.78
N SER A 252 -3.11 -8.33 -1.58
CA SER A 252 -2.17 -8.82 -2.58
C SER A 252 -2.71 -10.06 -3.30
N ALA A 253 -2.06 -10.47 -4.38
CA ALA A 253 -2.31 -11.76 -5.04
C ALA A 253 -1.56 -12.94 -4.39
N ALA A 254 -0.82 -12.71 -3.30
CA ALA A 254 -0.01 -13.74 -2.64
C ALA A 254 -0.86 -14.63 -1.70
N PRO A 255 -0.52 -15.93 -1.56
CA PRO A 255 -1.19 -16.81 -0.60
C PRO A 255 -1.00 -16.30 0.84
N TRP A 256 -1.99 -16.57 1.68
CA TRP A 256 -1.93 -16.22 3.10
C TRP A 256 -0.88 -17.06 3.81
N LEU A 257 0.18 -16.45 4.35
CA LEU A 257 1.32 -17.20 4.86
C LEU A 257 1.18 -17.67 6.31
N TYR A 258 0.13 -17.25 7.01
CA TYR A 258 0.14 -17.26 8.48
C TYR A 258 -1.02 -18.03 9.10
N ALA A 259 -0.79 -18.67 10.25
CA ALA A 259 -1.90 -19.22 11.02
C ALA A 259 -2.64 -18.07 11.73
N THR A 260 -3.96 -18.00 11.58
CA THR A 260 -4.78 -16.91 12.13
C THR A 260 -5.81 -17.42 13.11
N GLU A 261 -5.67 -16.89 14.31
CA GLU A 261 -6.29 -17.18 15.60
C GLU A 261 -7.29 -16.23 16.23
N ALA A 262 -8.46 -16.64 16.72
CA ALA A 262 -9.12 -15.82 17.73
C ALA A 262 -8.33 -15.87 19.05
N SER A 263 -7.85 -14.73 19.57
CA SER A 263 -7.16 -14.68 20.89
C SER A 263 -8.15 -14.56 22.04
N THR A 264 -9.26 -13.89 21.78
CA THR A 264 -10.43 -13.81 22.67
C THR A 264 -11.64 -14.29 21.89
N GLN A 265 -12.80 -14.33 22.53
CA GLN A 265 -14.05 -14.35 21.77
C GLN A 265 -14.04 -13.14 20.81
N ALA A 266 -14.35 -13.37 19.55
CA ALA A 266 -14.22 -12.36 18.50
C ALA A 266 -15.41 -12.38 17.53
N THR A 267 -15.76 -11.20 17.02
CA THR A 267 -16.72 -11.01 15.93
C THR A 267 -15.99 -10.37 14.76
N LEU A 268 -16.02 -11.01 13.59
CA LEU A 268 -15.40 -10.50 12.37
C LEU A 268 -16.46 -10.30 11.28
N LEU A 269 -16.26 -9.28 10.45
CA LEU A 269 -16.90 -9.17 9.14
C LEU A 269 -16.02 -9.84 8.10
N SER A 270 -16.63 -10.50 7.13
CA SER A 270 -15.91 -10.92 5.93
C SER A 270 -16.72 -10.68 4.66
N PHE A 271 -16.03 -10.37 3.57
CA PHE A 271 -16.59 -10.24 2.22
C PHE A 271 -15.56 -10.74 1.23
N SER A 272 -15.99 -11.10 0.02
CA SER A 272 -15.04 -11.62 -0.98
C SER A 272 -14.11 -10.51 -1.46
N ARG A 273 -12.89 -10.90 -1.85
CA ARG A 273 -11.93 -9.98 -2.44
C ARG A 273 -12.41 -9.46 -3.80
N GLU A 274 -13.18 -10.27 -4.52
CA GLU A 274 -13.85 -9.89 -5.76
C GLU A 274 -14.85 -8.76 -5.50
N ASP A 275 -15.76 -8.90 -4.53
CA ASP A 275 -16.71 -7.85 -4.16
C ASP A 275 -16.01 -6.53 -3.78
N LEU A 276 -14.87 -6.60 -3.08
CA LEU A 276 -14.09 -5.40 -2.78
C LEU A 276 -13.63 -4.68 -4.05
N PHE A 277 -13.15 -5.45 -5.03
CA PHE A 277 -12.66 -4.90 -6.28
C PHE A 277 -13.80 -4.45 -7.19
N ASP A 278 -14.91 -5.16 -7.25
CA ASP A 278 -16.08 -4.73 -8.02
C ASP A 278 -16.62 -3.40 -7.49
N VAL A 279 -16.71 -3.24 -6.16
CA VAL A 279 -17.06 -1.96 -5.54
C VAL A 279 -15.99 -0.89 -5.80
N MET A 280 -14.71 -1.27 -5.90
CA MET A 280 -13.63 -0.35 -6.27
C MET A 280 -13.75 0.11 -7.72
N GLU A 281 -14.20 -0.75 -8.63
CA GLU A 281 -14.43 -0.44 -10.05
C GLU A 281 -15.58 0.55 -10.21
N ASP A 282 -16.71 0.27 -9.57
CA ASP A 282 -17.89 1.14 -9.58
C ASP A 282 -17.62 2.48 -8.87
N HIS A 283 -16.70 2.49 -7.91
CA HIS A 283 -16.40 3.65 -7.07
C HIS A 283 -14.89 3.85 -6.85
N PHE A 284 -14.19 4.35 -7.87
CA PHE A 284 -12.72 4.50 -7.83
C PHE A 284 -12.17 5.38 -6.68
N ARG A 285 -13.01 6.21 -6.04
CA ARG A 285 -12.64 6.90 -4.78
C ARG A 285 -12.30 5.93 -3.65
N LEU A 286 -12.90 4.73 -3.61
CA LEU A 286 -12.47 3.64 -2.73
C LEU A 286 -11.05 3.20 -3.09
N GLY A 287 -10.74 3.05 -4.38
CA GLY A 287 -9.40 2.76 -4.86
C GLY A 287 -8.36 3.78 -4.40
N ARG A 288 -8.68 5.08 -4.49
CA ARG A 288 -7.82 6.16 -3.95
C ARG A 288 -7.56 6.00 -2.44
N CYS A 289 -8.55 5.55 -1.66
CA CYS A 289 -8.37 5.26 -0.23
C CYS A 289 -7.40 4.08 -0.01
N LEU A 290 -7.55 3.01 -0.78
CA LEU A 290 -6.65 1.85 -0.72
C LEU A 290 -5.22 2.21 -1.15
N PHE A 291 -5.04 3.02 -2.20
CA PHE A 291 -3.73 3.53 -2.61
C PHE A 291 -3.10 4.45 -1.54
N ARG A 292 -3.90 5.28 -0.87
CA ARG A 292 -3.44 6.10 0.25
C ARG A 292 -2.93 5.24 1.39
N TRP A 293 -3.69 4.21 1.76
CA TRP A 293 -3.26 3.26 2.78
C TRP A 293 -1.99 2.49 2.37
N MET A 294 -1.90 2.07 1.10
CA MET A 294 -0.68 1.48 0.52
C MET A 294 0.53 2.40 0.69
N ALA A 295 0.38 3.69 0.38
CA ALA A 295 1.46 4.66 0.50
C ALA A 295 1.93 4.84 1.95
N ARG A 296 0.99 4.87 2.92
CA ARG A 296 1.32 4.94 4.36
C ARG A 296 2.13 3.71 4.79
N GLU A 297 1.66 2.51 4.46
CA GLU A 297 2.34 1.27 4.82
C GLU A 297 3.71 1.14 4.15
N ASN A 298 3.83 1.59 2.90
CA ASN A 298 5.08 1.63 2.16
C ASN A 298 6.13 2.55 2.82
N GLY A 299 5.68 3.68 3.36
CA GLY A 299 6.52 4.60 4.12
C GLY A 299 6.93 4.02 5.47
N ARG A 300 5.96 3.55 6.26
CA ARG A 300 6.19 2.91 7.56
C ARG A 300 7.22 1.78 7.46
N ALA A 301 7.06 0.86 6.50
CA ALA A 301 7.97 -0.27 6.34
C ALA A 301 9.40 0.17 6.01
N ARG A 302 9.57 1.21 5.18
CA ARG A 302 10.90 1.73 4.81
C ARG A 302 11.54 2.54 5.93
N ASP A 303 10.79 3.36 6.64
CA ASP A 303 11.29 4.09 7.81
C ASP A 303 11.80 3.10 8.87
N ALA A 304 11.02 2.08 9.18
CA ALA A 304 11.42 1.05 10.14
C ALA A 304 12.68 0.28 9.69
N LEU A 305 12.86 0.03 8.38
CA LEU A 305 14.07 -0.61 7.85
C LEU A 305 15.30 0.31 7.92
N ALA A 306 15.11 1.60 7.61
CA ALA A 306 16.16 2.60 7.70
C ALA A 306 16.65 2.77 9.15
N ASP A 307 15.74 2.88 10.12
CA ASP A 307 16.08 3.02 11.54
C ASP A 307 16.83 1.81 12.09
N ARG A 308 16.47 0.61 11.62
CA ARG A 308 17.16 -0.63 12.01
C ARG A 308 18.60 -0.67 11.49
N THR A 309 18.81 -0.22 10.26
CA THR A 309 20.15 -0.17 9.64
C THR A 309 21.02 0.85 10.35
N HIS A 310 20.45 2.03 10.62
CA HIS A 310 21.11 3.11 11.36
C HIS A 310 21.59 2.64 12.74
N ASN A 311 20.68 2.09 13.56
CA ASN A 311 20.98 1.57 14.90
C ASN A 311 21.99 0.41 14.89
N SER A 312 21.98 -0.43 13.86
CA SER A 312 22.95 -1.53 13.72
C SER A 312 24.35 -1.02 13.36
N SER A 313 24.45 0.08 12.61
CA SER A 313 25.72 0.67 12.19
C SER A 313 26.39 1.51 13.29
N ASP A 314 25.61 2.18 14.14
CA ASP A 314 26.11 2.92 15.31
C ASP A 314 26.61 1.97 16.42
N GLY A 315 26.04 0.78 16.54
CA GLY A 315 26.48 -0.25 17.50
C GLY A 315 27.85 -0.87 17.22
N VAL A 316 28.44 -0.63 16.04
CA VAL A 316 29.76 -1.18 15.63
C VAL A 316 30.90 -0.17 15.84
N ARG A 317 30.62 1.07 16.29
CA ARG A 317 31.64 2.12 16.49
C ARG A 317 32.14 2.29 17.92
N VAL A 318 31.95 1.28 18.79
CA VAL A 318 32.58 1.26 20.13
C VAL A 318 33.39 -0.02 20.30
N ALA A 319 34.64 0.03 19.82
CA ALA A 319 35.77 -0.76 20.31
C ALA A 319 37.08 -0.06 19.93
#